data_AF-A0A8I1RKN8-F1
#
_entry.id   AF-A0A8I1RKN8-F1
#
_cell.length_a   1.000
_cell.length_b   1.000
_cell.length_c   1.000
_cell.angle_alpha   90.00
_cell.angle_beta   90.00
_cell.angle_gamma   90.00
#
_symmetry.space_group_name_H-M   'P 1'
#
loop_
_entity.id
_entity.type
_entity.pdbx_description
1 polymer ?
#
loop_
_entity_poly.entity_id
_entity_poly.type
_entity_poly.pdbx_seq_one_letter_code
_entity_poly.pdbx_strand_id
1 'polypeptide(L)'
;MSQQQQAPASLPEKMTLYTGSLLFLFVLGVIVSWILLGTFVFGITSFFASFLLLWYWASVEKAEISRLPASVIGALVGLALAWQLQFLSGQFGLNGLIAGLIVVAAAVFVQIMNWIPIAVNASAMLFLTALSAPALMTTMNFVEVAEAVGFGAIFFGVAVYLAKLYVDAQTKAKAQTA
;
A
#
# COMPACT_ATOMS: atom_id res chain seq x y z
N MET A 1 45.24 -15.13 14.55
CA MET A 1 43.99 -14.55 14.00
C MET A 1 42.83 -15.28 14.65
N SER A 2 42.37 -14.79 15.79
CA SER A 2 41.27 -15.39 16.54
C SER A 2 39.96 -14.97 15.88
N GLN A 3 39.26 -15.91 15.25
CA GLN A 3 37.92 -15.66 14.72
C GLN A 3 36.99 -15.33 15.89
N GLN A 4 36.44 -14.12 15.91
CA GLN A 4 35.28 -13.80 16.74
C GLN A 4 34.12 -14.66 16.29
N GLN A 5 33.85 -15.71 17.06
CA GLN A 5 32.65 -16.51 16.97
C GLN A 5 31.45 -15.57 17.20
N GLN A 6 30.82 -15.09 16.13
CA GLN A 6 29.53 -14.41 16.22
C GLN A 6 28.55 -15.38 16.86
N ALA A 7 28.05 -15.00 18.04
CA ALA A 7 26.97 -15.73 18.70
C ALA A 7 25.81 -15.90 17.71
N PRO A 8 25.17 -17.09 17.64
CA PRO A 8 24.02 -17.29 16.79
C PRO A 8 22.95 -16.25 17.14
N ALA A 9 22.45 -15.52 16.14
CA ALA A 9 21.35 -14.59 16.29
C ALA A 9 20.23 -15.29 17.05
N SER A 10 19.90 -14.80 18.26
CA SER A 10 18.79 -15.33 19.04
C SER A 10 17.54 -15.32 18.16
N LEU A 11 16.91 -16.48 17.99
CA LEU A 11 15.64 -16.58 17.27
C LEU A 11 14.67 -15.53 17.85
N PRO A 12 13.93 -14.78 17.02
CA PRO A 12 12.98 -13.79 17.51
C PRO A 12 12.07 -14.47 18.53
N GLU A 13 11.96 -13.87 19.72
CA GLU A 13 11.17 -14.39 20.83
C GLU A 13 9.76 -14.66 20.31
N LYS A 14 9.31 -15.93 20.38
CA LYS A 14 7.99 -16.32 19.89
C LYS A 14 6.95 -15.53 20.65
N MET A 15 6.17 -14.72 19.94
CA MET A 15 5.06 -13.98 20.51
C MET A 15 4.14 -14.95 21.27
N THR A 16 3.77 -14.59 22.49
CA THR A 16 2.85 -15.41 23.29
C THR A 16 1.48 -15.47 22.59
N LEU A 17 0.79 -16.61 22.70
CA LEU A 17 -0.50 -16.84 22.04
C LEU A 17 -1.50 -15.71 22.37
N TYR A 18 -1.54 -15.27 23.62
CA TYR A 18 -2.40 -14.18 24.08
C TYR A 18 -2.14 -12.86 23.36
N THR A 19 -0.88 -12.44 23.27
CA THR A 19 -0.49 -11.20 22.57
C THR A 19 -0.80 -11.30 21.08
N GLY A 20 -0.55 -12.47 20.47
CA GLY A 20 -0.88 -12.72 19.07
C GLY A 20 -2.39 -12.66 18.79
N SER A 21 -3.20 -13.27 19.65
CA SER A 21 -4.67 -13.26 19.52
C SER A 21 -5.25 -11.85 19.67
N LEU A 22 -4.75 -11.06 20.62
CA LEU A 22 -5.20 -9.67 20.79
C LEU A 22 -4.88 -8.80 19.57
N LEU A 23 -3.65 -8.89 19.06
CA LEU A 23 -3.25 -8.16 17.85
C LEU A 23 -4.11 -8.58 16.66
N PHE A 24 -4.35 -9.89 16.50
CA PHE A 24 -5.20 -10.41 15.44
C PHE A 24 -6.63 -9.87 15.53
N LEU A 25 -7.26 -9.87 16.71
CA LEU A 25 -8.60 -9.33 16.91
C LEU A 25 -8.67 -7.83 16.62
N PHE A 26 -7.65 -7.08 17.01
CA PHE A 26 -7.55 -5.66 16.68
C PHE A 26 -7.49 -5.43 15.18
N VAL A 27 -6.58 -6.13 14.48
CA VAL A 27 -6.45 -6.03 13.01
C VAL A 27 -7.75 -6.44 12.32
N LEU A 28 -8.39 -7.52 12.77
CA LEU A 28 -9.69 -7.95 12.27
C LEU A 28 -10.75 -6.86 12.44
N GLY A 29 -10.81 -6.23 13.61
CA GLY A 29 -11.72 -5.13 13.90
C GLY A 29 -11.50 -3.93 12.95
N VAL A 30 -10.25 -3.57 12.69
CA VAL A 30 -9.89 -2.49 11.75
C VAL A 30 -10.33 -2.84 10.31
N ILE A 31 -10.07 -4.07 9.86
CA ILE A 31 -10.46 -4.57 8.53
C ILE A 31 -11.99 -4.55 8.37
N VAL A 32 -12.72 -5.11 9.33
CA VAL A 32 -14.20 -5.15 9.29
C VAL A 32 -14.77 -3.73 9.31
N SER A 33 -14.21 -2.86 10.15
CA SER A 33 -14.64 -1.45 10.20
C SER A 33 -14.44 -0.75 8.86
N TRP A 34 -13.29 -0.97 8.21
CA TRP A 34 -13.03 -0.40 6.89
C TRP A 34 -14.01 -0.89 5.84
N ILE A 35 -14.26 -2.21 5.80
CA ILE A 35 -15.17 -2.81 4.82
C ILE A 35 -16.60 -2.29 5.01
N LEU A 36 -17.10 -2.25 6.24
CA LEU A 36 -18.44 -1.72 6.54
C LEU A 36 -18.55 -0.24 6.17
N LEU A 37 -17.60 0.60 6.59
CA LEU A 37 -17.60 2.03 6.26
C LEU A 37 -17.51 2.27 4.75
N GLY A 38 -16.55 1.61 4.07
CA GLY A 38 -16.37 1.73 2.63
C GLY A 38 -17.61 1.30 1.85
N THR A 39 -18.29 0.23 2.28
CA THR A 39 -19.46 -0.30 1.59
C THR A 39 -20.69 0.59 1.82
N PHE A 40 -21.00 0.91 3.08
CA PHE A 40 -22.25 1.59 3.43
C PHE A 40 -22.21 3.10 3.25
N VAL A 41 -21.04 3.74 3.38
CA VAL A 41 -20.91 5.20 3.29
C VAL A 41 -20.44 5.63 1.91
N PHE A 42 -19.48 4.91 1.33
CA PHE A 42 -18.79 5.33 0.10
C PHE A 42 -19.11 4.46 -1.12
N GLY A 43 -19.86 3.36 -0.96
CA GLY A 43 -20.19 2.45 -2.06
C GLY A 43 -18.98 1.73 -2.67
N ILE A 44 -17.86 1.67 -1.96
CA ILE A 44 -16.61 1.06 -2.44
C ILE A 44 -16.77 -0.47 -2.44
N THR A 45 -16.38 -1.09 -3.53
CA THR A 45 -16.29 -2.55 -3.71
C THR A 45 -14.85 -2.99 -3.98
N SER A 46 -14.04 -2.09 -4.52
CA SER A 46 -12.62 -2.29 -4.87
C SER A 46 -11.67 -2.21 -3.67
N PHE A 47 -12.02 -2.84 -2.55
CA PHE A 47 -11.25 -2.82 -1.30
C PHE A 47 -9.82 -3.35 -1.44
N PHE A 48 -9.57 -4.20 -2.45
CA PHE A 48 -8.24 -4.72 -2.73
C PHE A 48 -7.24 -3.57 -2.91
N ALA A 49 -7.64 -2.44 -3.48
CA ALA A 49 -6.78 -1.29 -3.71
C ALA A 49 -6.33 -0.65 -2.39
N SER A 50 -7.24 -0.46 -1.44
CA SER A 50 -6.92 0.03 -0.10
C SER A 50 -6.00 -0.93 0.64
N PHE A 51 -6.27 -2.24 0.56
CA PHE A 51 -5.44 -3.26 1.22
C PHE A 51 -4.07 -3.43 0.57
N LEU A 52 -3.96 -3.32 -0.75
CA LEU A 52 -2.71 -3.38 -1.47
C LEU A 52 -1.80 -2.19 -1.11
N LEU A 53 -2.38 -0.99 -1.03
CA LEU A 53 -1.68 0.20 -0.54
C LEU A 53 -1.23 0.00 0.92
N LEU A 54 -2.13 -0.46 1.81
CA LEU A 54 -1.81 -0.72 3.21
C LEU A 54 -0.67 -1.73 3.33
N TRP A 55 -0.73 -2.82 2.58
CA TRP A 55 0.29 -3.86 2.59
C TRP A 55 1.64 -3.30 2.13
N TYR A 56 1.67 -2.59 1.01
CA TYR A 56 2.90 -1.95 0.52
C TYR A 56 3.48 -1.00 1.56
N TRP A 57 2.65 -0.10 2.08
CA TRP A 57 3.08 0.91 3.03
C TRP A 57 3.54 0.28 4.36
N ALA A 58 2.84 -0.73 4.87
CA ALA A 58 3.20 -1.40 6.10
C ALA A 58 4.44 -2.29 5.97
N SER A 59 4.57 -3.03 4.86
CA SER A 59 5.64 -4.02 4.68
C SER A 59 6.92 -3.42 4.07
N VAL A 60 6.80 -2.50 3.11
CA VAL A 60 7.95 -1.93 2.39
C VAL A 60 8.40 -0.62 3.05
N GLU A 61 7.47 0.30 3.29
CA GLU A 61 7.73 1.61 3.91
C GLU A 61 7.64 1.58 5.45
N LYS A 62 7.48 0.39 6.05
CA LYS A 62 7.43 0.17 7.51
C LYS A 62 6.39 1.03 8.25
N ALA A 63 5.29 1.32 7.57
CA ALA A 63 4.22 2.20 8.04
C ALA A 63 4.73 3.60 8.46
N GLU A 64 5.73 4.15 7.75
CA GLU A 64 6.24 5.50 7.99
C GLU A 64 5.24 6.56 7.48
N ILE A 65 4.74 7.40 8.38
CA ILE A 65 3.66 8.36 8.06
C ILE A 65 4.11 9.41 7.02
N SER A 66 5.39 9.80 7.03
CA SER A 66 5.99 10.74 6.06
C SER A 66 5.96 10.20 4.62
N ARG A 67 5.97 8.87 4.45
CA ARG A 67 6.01 8.17 3.16
C ARG A 67 4.63 7.85 2.59
N LEU A 68 3.58 7.97 3.41
CA LEU A 68 2.21 7.68 3.00
C LEU A 68 1.76 8.56 1.82
N PRO A 69 1.98 9.89 1.79
CA PRO A 69 1.58 10.71 0.65
C PRO A 69 2.27 10.29 -0.65
N ALA A 70 3.58 10.00 -0.61
CA ALA A 70 4.32 9.51 -1.77
C ALA A 70 3.78 8.15 -2.26
N SER A 71 3.41 7.26 -1.33
CA SER A 71 2.81 5.95 -1.66
C SER A 71 1.45 6.10 -2.31
N VAL A 72 0.61 7.02 -1.82
CA VAL A 72 -0.71 7.31 -2.40
C VAL A 72 -0.58 7.90 -3.80
N ILE A 73 0.28 8.91 -3.98
CA ILE A 73 0.54 9.52 -5.29
C ILE A 73 1.06 8.45 -6.25
N GLY A 74 2.00 7.62 -5.80
CA GLY A 74 2.51 6.48 -6.56
C GLY A 74 1.39 5.55 -7.01
N ALA A 75 0.55 5.09 -6.09
CA ALA A 75 -0.59 4.23 -6.39
C ALA A 75 -1.54 4.83 -7.43
N LEU A 76 -1.86 6.13 -7.31
CA LEU A 76 -2.71 6.84 -8.28
C LEU A 76 -2.03 6.98 -9.65
N VAL A 77 -0.72 7.19 -9.70
CA VAL A 77 0.04 7.21 -10.96
C VAL A 77 0.07 5.83 -11.59
N GLY A 78 0.26 4.77 -10.81
CA GLY A 78 0.18 3.38 -11.27
C GLY A 78 -1.20 3.05 -11.86
N LEU A 79 -2.26 3.51 -11.20
CA LEU A 79 -3.65 3.42 -11.68
C LEU A 79 -3.84 4.18 -13.00
N ALA A 80 -3.33 5.40 -13.11
CA ALA A 80 -3.41 6.20 -14.34
C ALA A 80 -2.63 5.55 -15.50
N LEU A 81 -1.47 4.95 -15.22
CA LEU A 81 -0.66 4.22 -16.20
C LEU A 81 -1.35 2.92 -16.68
N ALA A 82 -2.08 2.24 -15.79
CA ALA A 82 -2.90 1.09 -16.17
C ALA A 82 -4.13 1.51 -16.99
N TRP A 83 -4.79 2.59 -16.58
CA TRP A 83 -5.96 3.15 -17.28
C TRP A 83 -5.61 3.58 -18.70
N GLN A 84 -4.52 4.34 -18.90
CA GLN A 84 -4.12 4.78 -20.23
C GLN A 84 -3.81 3.59 -21.15
N LEU A 85 -3.21 2.51 -20.61
CA LEU A 85 -2.88 1.33 -21.41
C LEU A 85 -4.15 0.68 -21.99
N GLN A 86 -5.21 0.60 -21.18
CA GLN A 86 -6.52 0.15 -21.64
C GLN A 86 -7.19 1.14 -22.59
N PHE A 87 -7.15 2.43 -22.28
CA PHE A 87 -7.78 3.45 -23.12
C PHE A 87 -7.16 3.47 -24.52
N LEU A 88 -5.83 3.48 -24.63
CA LEU A 88 -5.12 3.53 -25.91
C LEU A 88 -5.35 2.22 -26.69
N SER A 89 -5.20 1.06 -26.06
CA SER A 89 -5.42 -0.23 -26.73
C SER A 89 -6.87 -0.43 -27.17
N GLY A 90 -7.85 0.04 -26.40
CA GLY A 90 -9.27 -0.02 -26.74
C GLY A 90 -9.65 0.86 -27.94
N GLN A 91 -9.03 2.04 -28.07
CA GLN A 91 -9.33 2.98 -29.16
C GLN A 91 -8.58 2.69 -30.45
N PHE A 92 -7.31 2.27 -30.37
CA PHE A 92 -6.41 2.12 -31.53
C PHE A 92 -5.95 0.68 -31.78
N GLY A 93 -6.51 -0.30 -31.07
CA GLY A 93 -6.14 -1.71 -31.18
C GLY A 93 -4.67 -1.95 -30.86
N LEU A 94 -3.99 -2.71 -31.72
CA LEU A 94 -2.58 -3.07 -31.53
C LEU A 94 -1.65 -1.85 -31.47
N ASN A 95 -1.90 -0.83 -32.30
CA ASN A 95 -1.08 0.39 -32.32
C ASN A 95 -1.22 1.15 -30.99
N GLY A 96 -2.42 1.17 -30.43
CA GLY A 96 -2.69 1.73 -29.11
C GLY A 96 -2.01 0.98 -27.98
N LEU A 97 -2.01 -0.35 -28.04
CA LEU A 97 -1.27 -1.17 -27.08
C LEU A 97 0.23 -0.85 -27.10
N ILE A 98 0.83 -0.79 -28.29
CA ILE A 98 2.26 -0.44 -28.45
C ILE A 98 2.53 0.96 -27.88
N ALA A 99 1.71 1.95 -28.23
CA ALA A 99 1.85 3.31 -27.70
C ALA A 99 1.72 3.36 -26.17
N GLY A 100 0.74 2.66 -25.59
CA GLY A 100 0.58 2.59 -24.14
C GLY A 100 1.74 1.89 -23.42
N LEU A 101 2.32 0.86 -24.05
CA LEU A 101 3.54 0.21 -23.54
C LEU A 101 4.76 1.11 -23.60
N ILE A 102 4.89 1.96 -24.63
CA ILE A 102 5.96 2.97 -24.69
C ILE A 102 5.82 3.97 -23.54
N VAL A 103 4.61 4.40 -23.21
CA VAL A 103 4.35 5.28 -22.05
C VAL A 103 4.76 4.60 -20.74
N VAL A 104 4.40 3.33 -20.55
CA VAL A 104 4.82 2.55 -19.39
C VAL A 104 6.34 2.41 -19.33
N ALA A 105 7.00 2.09 -20.46
CA ALA A 105 8.45 1.97 -20.52
C ALA A 105 9.14 3.30 -20.17
N ALA A 106 8.60 4.43 -20.63
CA ALA A 106 9.08 5.76 -20.26
C ALA A 106 8.90 6.02 -18.75
N ALA A 107 7.78 5.64 -18.16
CA ALA A 107 7.57 5.76 -16.71
C ALA A 107 8.59 4.90 -15.94
N VAL A 108 8.82 3.65 -16.34
CA VAL A 108 9.86 2.80 -15.73
C VAL A 108 11.25 3.45 -15.86
N PHE A 109 11.56 4.03 -17.01
CA PHE A 109 12.83 4.76 -17.17
C PHE A 109 12.94 5.95 -16.21
N VAL A 110 11.89 6.76 -16.06
CA VAL A 110 11.82 7.86 -15.09
C VAL A 110 12.01 7.36 -13.66
N GLN A 111 11.47 6.18 -13.33
CA GLN A 111 11.67 5.53 -12.03
C GLN A 111 13.13 5.13 -11.81
N ILE A 112 13.74 4.46 -12.80
CA ILE A 112 15.14 3.99 -12.72
C ILE A 112 16.07 5.20 -12.55
N MET A 113 15.82 6.27 -13.30
CA MET A 113 16.57 7.53 -13.21
C MET A 113 16.24 8.35 -11.96
N ASN A 114 15.22 7.93 -11.19
CA ASN A 114 14.77 8.58 -9.96
C ASN A 114 14.47 10.08 -10.12
N TRP A 115 13.93 10.49 -11.27
CA TRP A 115 13.67 11.91 -11.54
C TRP A 115 12.47 12.46 -10.76
N ILE A 116 11.43 11.64 -10.58
CA ILE A 116 10.19 12.04 -9.89
C ILE A 116 9.80 10.96 -8.85
N PRO A 117 10.58 10.80 -7.76
CA PRO A 117 10.37 9.75 -6.74
C PRO A 117 9.02 9.83 -6.03
N ILE A 118 8.38 11.00 -6.04
CA ILE A 118 7.08 11.17 -5.39
C ILE A 118 5.94 10.55 -6.22
N ALA A 119 6.07 10.54 -7.54
CA ALA A 119 5.01 10.11 -8.46
C ALA A 119 5.30 8.73 -9.07
N VAL A 120 6.55 8.47 -9.43
CA VAL A 120 6.96 7.21 -10.05
C VAL A 120 7.86 6.47 -9.07
N ASN A 121 7.24 5.66 -8.21
CA ASN A 121 7.91 4.88 -7.18
C ASN A 121 7.48 3.41 -7.20
N ALA A 122 7.98 2.62 -6.24
CA ALA A 122 7.64 1.20 -6.16
C ALA A 122 6.13 0.97 -5.94
N SER A 123 5.41 1.88 -5.28
CA SER A 123 3.94 1.82 -5.19
C SER A 123 3.29 1.98 -6.56
N ALA A 124 3.78 2.90 -7.39
CA ALA A 124 3.28 3.07 -8.76
C ALA A 124 3.42 1.81 -9.59
N MET A 125 4.56 1.13 -9.51
CA MET A 125 4.77 -0.14 -10.23
C MET A 125 3.93 -1.27 -9.68
N LEU A 126 3.75 -1.32 -8.35
CA LEU A 126 2.88 -2.32 -7.73
C LEU A 126 1.44 -2.18 -8.24
N PHE A 127 0.91 -0.96 -8.25
CA PHE A 127 -0.45 -0.68 -8.73
C PHE A 127 -0.57 -0.88 -10.24
N LEU A 128 0.40 -0.42 -11.03
CA LEU A 128 0.43 -0.67 -12.46
C LEU A 128 0.36 -2.18 -12.74
N THR A 129 1.16 -2.99 -12.05
CA THR A 129 1.22 -4.44 -12.25
C THR A 129 -0.08 -5.11 -11.83
N ALA A 130 -0.58 -4.78 -10.63
CA ALA A 130 -1.81 -5.37 -10.11
C ALA A 130 -3.02 -5.03 -11.00
N LEU A 131 -3.17 -3.76 -11.37
CA LEU A 131 -4.32 -3.29 -12.15
C LEU A 131 -4.25 -3.66 -13.63
N SER A 132 -3.05 -3.99 -14.13
CA SER A 132 -2.88 -4.56 -15.47
C SER A 132 -3.20 -6.06 -15.53
N ALA A 133 -3.56 -6.70 -14.41
CA ALA A 133 -3.97 -8.10 -14.41
C ALA A 133 -5.35 -8.26 -15.09
N PRO A 134 -5.49 -9.10 -16.14
CA PRO A 134 -6.75 -9.25 -16.88
C PRO A 134 -7.97 -9.59 -16.03
N ALA A 135 -7.76 -10.32 -14.92
CA ALA A 135 -8.82 -10.70 -13.99
C ALA A 135 -9.49 -9.49 -13.30
N LEU A 136 -8.77 -8.39 -13.07
CA LEU A 136 -9.33 -7.18 -12.48
C LEU A 136 -9.91 -6.26 -13.55
N MET A 137 -9.46 -6.35 -14.80
CA MET A 137 -9.86 -5.43 -15.87
C MET A 137 -11.34 -5.50 -16.24
N THR A 138 -12.00 -6.65 -16.09
CA THR A 138 -13.37 -6.87 -16.56
C THR A 138 -14.46 -6.34 -15.62
N THR A 139 -14.12 -6.05 -14.37
CA THR A 139 -15.08 -5.70 -13.30
C THR A 139 -14.77 -4.36 -12.63
N MET A 140 -13.68 -3.70 -13.03
CA MET A 140 -13.11 -2.59 -12.29
C MET A 140 -13.56 -1.23 -12.81
N ASN A 141 -14.05 -0.40 -11.88
CA ASN A 141 -14.22 1.02 -12.10
C ASN A 141 -12.98 1.77 -11.58
N PHE A 142 -12.21 2.38 -12.49
CA PHE A 142 -10.98 3.10 -12.15
C PHE A 142 -11.20 4.26 -11.18
N VAL A 143 -12.35 4.93 -11.24
CA VAL A 143 -12.67 6.05 -10.33
C VAL A 143 -12.87 5.52 -8.91
N GLU A 144 -13.65 4.45 -8.77
CA GLU A 144 -13.89 3.78 -7.50
C GLU A 144 -12.59 3.24 -6.88
N VAL A 145 -11.67 2.73 -7.71
CA VAL A 145 -10.33 2.31 -7.25
C VAL A 145 -9.52 3.49 -6.73
N ALA A 146 -9.56 4.65 -7.41
CA ALA A 146 -8.89 5.86 -6.93
C ALA A 146 -9.44 6.32 -5.58
N GLU A 147 -10.77 6.27 -5.41
CA GLU A 147 -11.45 6.57 -4.15
C GLU A 147 -11.07 5.58 -3.06
N ALA A 148 -11.02 4.28 -3.36
CA ALA A 148 -10.59 3.24 -2.45
C ALA A 148 -9.14 3.46 -1.97
N VAL A 149 -8.24 3.88 -2.87
CA VAL A 149 -6.86 4.26 -2.52
C VAL A 149 -6.87 5.49 -1.60
N GLY A 150 -7.57 6.55 -1.98
CA GLY A 150 -7.61 7.81 -1.22
C GLY A 150 -8.20 7.65 0.17
N PHE A 151 -9.44 7.16 0.27
CA PHE A 151 -10.10 6.98 1.56
C PHE A 151 -9.45 5.89 2.41
N GLY A 152 -8.96 4.81 1.78
CA GLY A 152 -8.20 3.77 2.47
C GLY A 152 -6.92 4.30 3.09
N ALA A 153 -6.18 5.15 2.37
CA ALA A 153 -4.98 5.80 2.89
C ALA A 153 -5.27 6.67 4.11
N ILE A 154 -6.37 7.42 4.09
CA ILE A 154 -6.80 8.25 5.22
C ILE A 154 -7.16 7.36 6.41
N PHE A 155 -8.03 6.35 6.21
CA PHE A 155 -8.49 5.48 7.28
C PHE A 155 -7.34 4.72 7.94
N PHE A 156 -6.50 4.05 7.15
CA PHE A 156 -5.38 3.28 7.69
C PHE A 156 -4.25 4.17 8.22
N GLY A 157 -4.00 5.31 7.58
CA GLY A 157 -3.04 6.30 8.07
C GLY A 157 -3.42 6.81 9.46
N VAL A 158 -4.70 7.13 9.67
CA VAL A 158 -5.23 7.53 10.98
C VAL A 158 -5.15 6.37 11.99
N ALA A 159 -5.55 5.16 11.62
CA ALA A 159 -5.51 4.00 12.51
C ALA A 159 -4.09 3.72 13.02
N VAL A 160 -3.10 3.74 12.13
CA VAL A 160 -1.69 3.53 12.50
C VAL A 160 -1.13 4.70 13.31
N TYR A 161 -1.50 5.94 12.97
CA TYR A 161 -1.08 7.12 13.75
C TYR A 161 -1.58 7.04 15.20
N LEU A 162 -2.85 6.68 15.40
CA LEU A 162 -3.43 6.49 16.73
C LEU A 162 -2.77 5.34 17.49
N ALA A 163 -2.48 4.23 16.81
CA ALA A 163 -1.78 3.10 17.41
C ALA A 163 -0.38 3.50 17.91
N LYS A 164 0.39 4.26 17.11
CA LYS A 164 1.71 4.79 17.51
C LYS A 164 1.60 5.72 18.72
N LEU A 165 0.64 6.63 18.70
CA LEU A 165 0.40 7.56 19.81
C LEU A 165 0.09 6.82 21.13
N TYR A 166 -0.73 5.76 21.06
CA TYR A 166 -1.06 4.94 22.23
C TYR A 166 0.17 4.21 22.78
N VAL A 167 1.00 3.61 21.91
CA VAL A 167 2.23 2.91 22.31
C VAL A 167 3.24 3.88 22.95
N ASP A 168 3.41 5.06 22.38
CA ASP A 168 4.30 6.09 22.91
C ASP A 168 3.86 6.57 24.30
N ALA A 169 2.55 6.75 24.50
CA ALA A 169 1.98 7.13 25.79
C ALA A 169 2.25 6.05 26.87
N GLN A 170 2.06 4.78 26.54
CA GLN A 170 2.33 3.66 27.44
C GLN A 170 3.81 3.53 27.79
N THR A 171 4.69 3.77 26.80
CA THR A 171 6.15 3.72 27.00
C THR A 171 6.61 4.82 27.97
N LYS A 172 6.08 6.04 27.81
CA LYS A 172 6.37 7.16 28.73
C LYS A 172 5.83 6.91 30.14
N ALA A 173 4.63 6.35 30.27
CA ALA A 173 4.04 6.03 31.57
C ALA A 173 4.88 5.01 32.35
N LYS A 174 5.35 3.94 31.69
CA LYS A 174 6.23 2.93 32.31
C LYS A 174 7.58 3.50 32.73
N ALA A 175 8.16 4.40 31.92
CA ALA A 175 9.44 5.04 32.22
C ALA A 175 9.38 6.02 33.42
N GLN A 176 8.19 6.48 33.82
CA GLN A 176 8.00 7.33 35.00
C GLN A 176 7.79 6.54 36.29
N THR A 177 7.45 5.25 36.18
CA THR A 177 7.24 4.33 37.32
C THR A 177 8.43 3.42 37.61
N ALA A 178 9.49 3.48 36.79
CA ALA A 178 10.75 2.78 36.99
C ALA A 178 11.79 3.72 37.60
#